data_AF-A0A3B9K5L8-F1
#
_entry.id   AF-A0A3B9K5L8-F1
#
_cell.length_a   1.000
_cell.length_b   1.000
_cell.length_c   1.000
_cell.angle_alpha   90.00
_cell.angle_beta   90.00
_cell.angle_gamma   90.00
#
_symmetry.space_group_name_H-M   'P 1'
#
loop_
_entity.id
_entity.type
_entity.pdbx_description
1 polymer ?
#
loop_
_entity_poly.entity_id
_entity_poly.type
_entity_poly.pdbx_seq_one_letter_code
_entity_poly.pdbx_strand_id
1 'polypeptide(L)'
;MIESFLYQNEIHDAIGIRMVTGFVDDIYLCAGWIRNLPGCRVISEKDYIRNAKKNGYRSYHILLETEVPWPDIEGRTPGQFYAEVQIRTIAMDSWASLEHRLHYKKNIANAELITAELKRCADELAACDLSMQTIRKLIEESAEEER
;
A
#
# COMPACT_ATOMS: atom_id res chain seq x y z
N MET A 1 33.41 -9.21 -2.21
CA MET A 1 32.95 -8.35 -3.33
C MET A 1 32.18 -9.20 -4.36
N ILE A 2 31.17 -9.98 -3.93
CA ILE A 2 30.23 -10.71 -4.82
C ILE A 2 28.89 -10.89 -4.07
N GLU A 3 28.30 -9.82 -3.53
CA GLU A 3 26.92 -9.87 -2.98
C GLU A 3 26.02 -8.77 -3.55
N SER A 4 26.55 -7.90 -4.41
CA SER A 4 25.85 -6.67 -4.82
C SER A 4 25.20 -6.74 -6.20
N PHE A 5 25.22 -7.89 -6.89
CA PHE A 5 24.86 -7.98 -8.31
C PHE A 5 23.53 -8.67 -8.61
N LEU A 6 22.83 -9.24 -7.61
CA LEU A 6 21.56 -9.96 -7.84
C LEU A 6 20.30 -9.09 -7.73
N TYR A 7 20.41 -7.81 -7.37
CA TYR A 7 19.23 -6.96 -7.11
C TYR A 7 18.61 -6.27 -8.33
N GLN A 8 19.09 -6.54 -9.56
CA GLN A 8 18.80 -5.67 -10.70
C GLN A 8 17.85 -6.21 -11.78
N ASN A 9 17.30 -7.42 -11.69
CA ASN A 9 16.43 -7.96 -12.76
C ASN A 9 15.21 -8.79 -12.31
N GLU A 10 14.81 -8.77 -11.04
CA GLU A 10 13.64 -9.56 -10.60
C GLU A 10 12.37 -8.69 -10.58
N ILE A 11 11.39 -9.04 -11.42
CA ILE A 11 10.04 -8.44 -11.40
C ILE A 11 9.35 -8.94 -10.13
N HIS A 12 9.46 -8.16 -9.06
CA HIS A 12 8.86 -8.51 -7.75
C HIS A 12 7.38 -8.15 -7.64
N ASP A 13 6.82 -7.43 -8.62
CA ASP A 13 5.43 -6.94 -8.66
C ASP A 13 4.55 -7.64 -9.70
N ALA A 14 4.99 -8.80 -10.22
CA ALA A 14 4.19 -9.59 -11.16
C ALA A 14 2.81 -9.97 -10.57
N ILE A 15 2.74 -10.15 -9.24
CA ILE A 15 1.50 -10.34 -8.49
C ILE A 15 1.27 -9.09 -7.63
N GLY A 16 0.26 -8.31 -7.99
CA GLY A 16 -0.19 -7.15 -7.23
C GLY A 16 -1.51 -7.41 -6.52
N ILE A 17 -1.53 -7.29 -5.20
CA ILE A 17 -2.73 -7.39 -4.37
C ILE A 17 -3.06 -6.01 -3.81
N ARG A 18 -4.32 -5.56 -3.98
CA ARG A 18 -4.80 -4.32 -3.38
C ARG A 18 -5.88 -4.61 -2.36
N MET A 19 -5.66 -4.12 -1.14
CA MET A 19 -6.61 -4.20 -0.04
C MET A 19 -7.04 -2.80 0.37
N VAL A 20 -8.34 -2.54 0.33
CA VAL A 20 -8.93 -1.25 0.71
C VAL A 20 -9.67 -1.42 2.03
N THR A 21 -9.28 -0.66 3.04
CA THR A 21 -9.87 -0.66 4.39
C THR A 21 -10.70 0.60 4.62
N GLY A 22 -11.57 0.56 5.64
CA GLY A 22 -12.35 1.73 6.04
C GLY A 22 -11.50 2.78 6.74
N PHE A 23 -10.56 2.34 7.59
CA PHE A 23 -9.79 3.22 8.46
C PHE A 23 -8.28 2.92 8.42
N VAL A 24 -7.49 3.88 8.91
CA VAL A 24 -6.03 3.80 8.94
C VAL A 24 -5.54 2.72 9.90
N ASP A 25 -6.18 2.55 11.05
CA ASP A 25 -5.80 1.51 12.03
C ASP A 25 -5.99 0.10 11.47
N ASP A 26 -7.03 -0.10 10.65
CA ASP A 26 -7.29 -1.38 9.97
C ASP A 26 -6.14 -1.74 9.01
N ILE A 27 -5.45 -0.74 8.43
CA ILE A 27 -4.29 -1.00 7.57
C ILE A 27 -3.20 -1.70 8.36
N TYR A 28 -2.89 -1.20 9.55
CA TYR A 28 -1.86 -1.77 10.41
C TYR A 28 -2.26 -3.12 10.99
N LEU A 29 -3.55 -3.31 11.28
CA LEU A 29 -4.10 -4.61 11.68
C LEU A 29 -3.92 -5.65 10.57
N CYS A 30 -4.34 -5.33 9.34
CA CYS A 30 -4.18 -6.22 8.20
C CYS A 30 -2.71 -6.49 7.88
N ALA A 31 -1.83 -5.47 7.95
CA ALA A 31 -0.39 -5.66 7.82
C ALA A 31 0.14 -6.62 8.89
N GLY A 32 -0.37 -6.54 10.12
CA GLY A 32 -0.09 -7.48 11.19
C GLY A 32 -0.47 -8.92 10.86
N TRP A 33 -1.65 -9.14 10.30
CA TRP A 33 -2.06 -10.49 9.86
C TRP A 33 -1.20 -11.00 8.71
N ILE A 34 -0.89 -10.16 7.73
CA ILE A 34 -0.03 -10.51 6.59
C ILE A 34 1.38 -10.92 7.06
N ARG A 35 1.96 -10.18 8.02
CA ARG A 35 3.27 -10.52 8.62
C ARG A 35 3.30 -11.91 9.24
N ASN A 36 2.15 -12.38 9.75
CA ASN A 36 2.02 -13.67 10.42
C ASN A 36 1.41 -14.75 9.51
N LEU A 37 1.28 -14.50 8.21
CA LEU A 37 0.67 -15.44 7.29
C LEU A 37 1.57 -16.68 7.12
N PRO A 38 1.08 -17.90 7.45
CA PRO A 38 1.88 -19.12 7.31
C PRO A 38 2.29 -19.37 5.87
N GLY A 39 3.55 -19.74 5.65
CA GLY A 39 4.08 -20.04 4.31
C GLY A 39 4.45 -18.80 3.48
N CYS A 40 4.40 -17.60 4.08
CA CYS A 40 4.88 -16.38 3.45
C CYS A 40 6.01 -15.75 4.27
N ARG A 41 7.00 -15.19 3.59
CA ARG A 41 8.09 -14.40 4.18
C ARG A 41 7.96 -12.96 3.74
N VAL A 42 8.01 -12.03 4.69
CA VAL A 42 8.05 -10.60 4.38
C VAL A 42 9.47 -10.22 3.97
N ILE A 43 9.62 -9.73 2.74
CA ILE A 43 10.90 -9.28 2.17
C ILE A 43 11.16 -7.82 2.49
N SER A 44 10.14 -6.97 2.36
CA SER A 44 10.25 -5.55 2.69
C SER A 44 8.90 -4.92 2.98
N GLU A 45 8.91 -3.83 3.74
CA GLU A 45 7.73 -3.01 4.01
C GLU A 45 8.05 -1.54 3.71
N LYS A 46 7.09 -0.82 3.12
CA LYS A 46 7.20 0.63 2.88
C LYS A 46 5.95 1.33 3.40
N ASP A 47 6.14 2.12 4.46
CA ASP A 47 5.07 2.89 5.08
C ASP A 47 5.02 4.31 4.50
N TYR A 48 4.29 4.48 3.40
CA TYR A 48 4.01 5.80 2.82
C TYR A 48 2.83 6.51 3.49
N ILE A 49 2.22 5.92 4.52
CA ILE A 49 1.21 6.61 5.32
C ILE A 49 1.92 7.58 6.26
N ARG A 50 2.95 7.08 6.98
CA ARG A 50 3.81 7.90 7.84
C ARG A 50 4.76 8.78 7.02
N ASN A 51 5.34 8.23 5.95
CA ASN A 51 6.31 8.92 5.11
C ASN A 51 5.76 9.12 3.70
N ALA A 52 4.75 10.00 3.58
CA ALA A 52 4.11 10.29 2.30
C ALA A 52 5.13 10.76 1.25
N LYS A 53 4.94 10.35 -0.01
CA LYS A 53 5.77 10.84 -1.11
C LYS A 53 5.52 12.34 -1.33
N LYS A 54 6.46 13.00 -2.02
CA LYS A 54 6.38 14.45 -2.29
C LYS A 54 5.07 14.86 -2.99
N ASN A 55 4.56 14.03 -3.90
CA ASN A 55 3.30 14.25 -4.62
C ASN A 55 2.03 14.05 -3.76
N GLY A 56 2.15 13.62 -2.49
CA GLY A 56 1.02 13.34 -1.60
C GLY A 56 0.58 11.88 -1.57
N TYR A 57 1.24 11.00 -2.33
CA TYR A 57 0.91 9.57 -2.35
C TYR A 57 1.10 8.92 -0.98
N ARG A 58 0.05 8.19 -0.54
CA ARG A 58 0.00 7.41 0.70
C ARG A 58 -0.52 6.00 0.42
N SER A 59 0.12 5.00 1.01
CA SER A 59 -0.23 3.58 0.96
C SER A 59 0.73 2.82 1.89
N TYR A 60 0.33 1.66 2.39
CA TYR A 60 1.25 0.73 3.04
C TYR A 60 1.59 -0.42 2.08
N HIS A 61 2.87 -0.65 1.79
CA HIS A 61 3.32 -1.69 0.86
C HIS A 61 4.05 -2.79 1.61
N ILE A 62 3.73 -4.04 1.29
CA ILE A 62 4.41 -5.23 1.81
C ILE A 62 4.81 -6.08 0.62
N LEU A 63 6.10 -6.36 0.48
CA LEU A 63 6.59 -7.34 -0.47
C LEU A 63 6.69 -8.70 0.24
N LEU A 64 5.93 -9.66 -0.27
CA LEU A 64 5.91 -11.03 0.20
C LEU A 64 6.67 -11.94 -0.76
N GLU A 65 7.26 -12.98 -0.20
CA GLU A 65 7.76 -14.15 -0.91
C GLU A 65 7.04 -15.39 -0.38
N THR A 66 6.73 -16.32 -1.27
CA THR A 66 6.16 -17.62 -0.91
C THR A 66 6.67 -18.71 -1.84
N GLU A 67 6.72 -19.93 -1.33
CA GLU A 67 7.07 -21.13 -2.09
C GLU A 67 5.81 -21.95 -2.38
N VAL A 68 5.74 -22.50 -3.59
CA VAL A 68 4.63 -23.36 -4.03
C VAL A 68 5.19 -24.67 -4.63
N PRO A 69 4.44 -25.78 -4.59
CA PRO A 69 4.97 -27.09 -4.96
C PRO A 69 5.20 -27.30 -6.46
N TRP A 70 4.80 -26.35 -7.33
CA TRP A 70 5.02 -26.38 -8.77
C TRP A 70 6.15 -25.42 -9.18
N PRO A 71 6.77 -25.60 -10.38
CA PRO A 71 7.89 -24.77 -10.78
C PRO A 71 7.53 -23.29 -11.00
N ASP A 72 8.49 -22.41 -10.74
CA ASP A 72 8.41 -21.00 -11.11
C ASP A 72 8.81 -20.74 -12.58
N ILE A 73 8.88 -19.47 -12.96
CA ILE A 73 9.22 -19.04 -14.34
C ILE A 73 10.64 -19.43 -14.77
N GLU A 74 11.52 -19.72 -13.82
CA GLU A 74 12.90 -20.18 -14.06
C GLU A 74 12.99 -21.72 -14.02
N GLY A 75 11.88 -22.42 -13.75
CA GLY A 75 11.83 -23.88 -13.66
C GLY A 75 12.28 -24.44 -12.31
N ARG A 76 12.45 -23.61 -11.27
CA ARG A 76 12.88 -24.04 -9.92
C ARG A 76 11.71 -24.69 -9.18
N THR A 77 11.96 -25.80 -8.46
CA THR A 77 10.94 -26.52 -7.66
C THR A 77 11.48 -26.82 -6.24
N PRO A 78 10.82 -26.39 -5.15
CA PRO A 78 9.57 -25.61 -5.13
C PRO A 78 9.73 -24.25 -5.82
N GLY A 79 8.68 -23.80 -6.50
CA GLY A 79 8.69 -22.53 -7.22
C GLY A 79 8.59 -21.35 -6.28
N GLN A 80 9.36 -20.29 -6.53
CA GLN A 80 9.39 -19.09 -5.71
C GLN A 80 8.59 -17.97 -6.38
N PHE A 81 7.68 -17.35 -5.63
CA PHE A 81 6.82 -16.28 -6.12
C PHE A 81 6.89 -15.07 -5.19
N TYR A 82 6.83 -13.89 -5.79
CA TYR A 82 6.77 -12.61 -5.09
C TYR A 82 5.41 -11.95 -5.31
N ALA A 83 4.87 -11.33 -4.26
CA ALA A 83 3.63 -10.57 -4.33
C ALA A 83 3.77 -9.24 -3.59
N GLU A 84 3.41 -8.15 -4.25
CA GLU A 84 3.29 -6.84 -3.60
C GLU A 84 1.85 -6.64 -3.11
N VAL A 85 1.69 -6.50 -1.80
CA VAL A 85 0.42 -6.14 -1.17
C VAL A 85 0.41 -4.65 -0.86
N GLN A 86 -0.53 -3.93 -1.47
CA GLN A 86 -0.78 -2.52 -1.21
C GLN A 86 -2.06 -2.37 -0.40
N ILE A 87 -1.94 -1.81 0.81
CA ILE A 87 -3.05 -1.57 1.73
C ILE A 87 -3.31 -0.06 1.79
N ARG A 88 -4.58 0.33 1.67
CA ARG A 88 -5.03 1.73 1.57
C ARG A 88 -6.37 1.93 2.26
N THR A 89 -6.66 3.15 2.68
CA THR A 89 -8.05 3.56 2.95
C THR A 89 -8.80 3.83 1.65
N ILE A 90 -10.12 3.95 1.72
CA ILE A 90 -10.97 4.38 0.59
C ILE A 90 -10.49 5.73 0.04
N ALA A 91 -10.14 6.68 0.91
CA ALA A 91 -9.68 8.01 0.52
C ALA A 91 -8.33 7.96 -0.21
N MET A 92 -7.37 7.20 0.31
CA MET A 92 -6.07 6.98 -0.33
C MET A 92 -6.21 6.33 -1.71
N ASP A 93 -7.06 5.31 -1.85
CA ASP A 93 -7.25 4.62 -3.13
C ASP A 93 -7.95 5.50 -4.18
N SER A 94 -8.94 6.28 -3.74
CA SER A 94 -9.62 7.26 -4.59
C SER A 94 -8.64 8.29 -5.14
N TRP A 95 -7.78 8.84 -4.27
CA TRP A 95 -6.75 9.79 -4.67
C TRP A 95 -5.72 9.18 -5.62
N ALA A 96 -5.17 8.00 -5.28
CA ALA A 96 -4.14 7.34 -6.07
C ALA A 96 -4.65 6.93 -7.46
N SER A 97 -5.92 6.55 -7.58
CA SER A 97 -6.55 6.24 -8.87
C SER A 97 -6.63 7.47 -9.78
N LEU A 98 -6.87 8.66 -9.21
CA LEU A 98 -6.89 9.91 -9.98
C LEU A 98 -5.47 10.32 -10.41
N GLU A 99 -4.49 10.26 -9.50
CA GLU A 99 -3.10 10.60 -9.80
C GLU A 99 -2.52 9.70 -10.91
N HIS A 100 -2.78 8.38 -10.82
CA HIS A 100 -2.32 7.43 -11.82
C HIS A 100 -2.91 7.72 -13.22
N ARG A 101 -4.19 8.10 -13.29
CA ARG A 101 -4.84 8.49 -14.56
C ARG A 101 -4.23 9.75 -15.16
N LEU A 102 -3.79 10.69 -14.32
CA LEU A 102 -3.12 11.91 -14.77
C LEU A 102 -1.71 11.59 -15.28
N HIS A 103 -0.94 10.77 -14.56
CA HIS A 103 0.41 10.38 -14.98
C HIS A 103 0.43 9.64 -16.34
N TYR A 104 -0.63 8.88 -16.67
CA TYR A 104 -0.72 8.18 -17.95
C TYR A 104 -0.97 9.12 -19.15
N LYS A 105 -1.55 10.30 -18.93
CA LYS A 105 -1.82 11.27 -20.00
C LYS A 105 -0.58 12.16 -20.21
N LYS A 106 0.24 11.82 -21.20
CA LYS A 106 1.55 12.48 -21.47
C LYS A 106 1.51 13.94 -21.94
N ASN A 107 0.34 14.55 -22.13
CA ASN A 107 0.21 15.91 -22.66
C ASN A 107 -0.92 16.68 -21.94
N ILE A 108 -0.70 17.01 -20.67
CA ILE A 108 -1.65 17.81 -19.89
C ILE A 108 -1.09 19.23 -19.73
N ALA A 109 -1.85 20.22 -20.18
CA ALA A 109 -1.56 21.62 -19.88
C ALA A 109 -1.65 21.86 -18.36
N ASN A 110 -0.74 22.66 -17.80
CA ASN A 110 -0.70 23.01 -16.37
C ASN A 110 -0.41 21.83 -15.42
N ALA A 111 0.41 20.86 -15.84
CA ALA A 111 0.74 19.67 -15.04
C ALA A 111 1.28 19.99 -13.63
N GLU A 112 2.08 21.06 -13.47
CA GLU A 112 2.59 21.49 -12.17
C GLU A 112 1.47 21.93 -11.22
N LEU A 113 0.54 22.75 -11.72
CA LEU A 113 -0.61 23.24 -10.94
C LEU A 113 -1.53 22.08 -10.55
N ILE A 114 -1.78 21.15 -11.48
CA ILE A 114 -2.58 19.94 -11.19
C ILE A 114 -1.89 19.07 -10.12
N THR A 115 -0.57 18.92 -10.19
CA THR A 115 0.19 18.16 -9.19
C THR A 115 0.14 18.82 -7.82
N ALA A 116 0.21 20.15 -7.76
CA ALA A 116 0.06 20.91 -6.52
C ALA A 116 -1.34 20.76 -5.92
N GLU A 117 -2.40 20.86 -6.74
CA GLU A 117 -3.78 20.66 -6.30
C GLU A 117 -4.04 19.21 -5.85
N LEU A 118 -3.52 18.23 -6.58
CA LEU A 118 -3.59 16.83 -6.15
C LEU A 118 -2.93 16.67 -4.78
N LYS A 119 -1.73 17.23 -4.59
CA LYS A 119 -1.05 17.17 -3.30
C LYS A 119 -1.91 17.76 -2.18
N ARG A 120 -2.50 18.94 -2.40
CA ARG A 120 -3.42 19.58 -1.45
C ARG A 120 -4.60 18.67 -1.10
N CYS A 121 -5.26 18.11 -2.11
CA CYS A 121 -6.35 17.16 -1.92
C CYS A 121 -5.89 15.91 -1.14
N ALA A 122 -4.67 15.42 -1.38
CA ALA A 122 -4.13 14.28 -0.65
C ALA A 122 -4.04 14.58 0.86
N ASP A 123 -3.55 15.76 1.20
CA ASP A 123 -3.36 16.20 2.58
C ASP A 123 -4.71 16.43 3.29
N GLU A 124 -5.70 16.98 2.59
CA GLU A 124 -7.08 17.11 3.09
C GLU A 124 -7.74 15.76 3.33
N LEU A 125 -7.60 14.83 2.39
CA LEU A 125 -8.12 13.47 2.53
C LEU A 125 -7.48 12.74 3.72
N ALA A 126 -6.19 12.91 3.95
CA ALA A 126 -5.51 12.32 5.11
C ALA A 126 -5.99 12.91 6.44
N ALA A 127 -6.25 14.22 6.49
CA ALA A 127 -6.85 14.86 7.67
C ALA A 127 -8.29 14.35 7.92
N CYS A 128 -9.07 14.16 6.85
CA CYS A 128 -10.39 13.56 6.92
C CYS A 128 -10.35 12.13 7.47
N ASP A 129 -9.48 11.27 6.93
CA ASP A 129 -9.29 9.89 7.41
C ASP A 129 -8.97 9.85 8.91
N LEU A 130 -8.09 10.73 9.40
CA LEU A 130 -7.75 10.81 10.82
C LEU A 130 -8.94 11.24 11.69
N SER A 131 -9.74 12.19 11.18
CA SER A 131 -10.94 12.66 11.86
C SER A 131 -11.99 11.54 11.95
N MET A 132 -12.24 10.82 10.86
CA MET A 132 -13.16 9.68 10.84
C MET A 132 -12.67 8.53 11.74
N GLN A 133 -11.35 8.26 11.76
CA GLN A 133 -10.74 7.29 12.68
C GLN A 133 -11.01 7.66 14.15
N THR A 134 -10.90 8.95 14.48
CA THR A 134 -11.15 9.46 15.83
C THR A 134 -12.63 9.30 16.20
N ILE A 135 -13.54 9.67 15.29
CA ILE A 135 -14.99 9.50 15.49
C ILE A 135 -15.34 8.02 15.73
N ARG A 136 -14.76 7.10 14.94
CA ARG A 136 -14.96 5.66 15.15
C ARG A 136 -14.56 5.23 16.56
N LYS A 137 -13.39 5.65 17.04
CA LYS A 137 -12.92 5.31 18.39
C LYS A 137 -13.87 5.79 19.48
N LEU A 138 -14.37 7.02 19.35
CA LEU A 138 -15.35 7.58 20.29
C LEU A 138 -16.66 6.77 20.31
N ILE A 139 -17.14 6.31 19.15
CA ILE A 139 -18.34 5.47 19.06
C ILE A 139 -18.09 4.11 19.74
N GLU A 140 -16.94 3.49 19.50
CA GLU A 140 -16.56 2.20 20.08
C GLU A 140 -16.41 2.30 21.61
N GLU A 141 -15.71 3.32 22.13
CA GLU A 141 -15.56 3.58 23.58
C GLU A 141 -16.91 3.78 24.27
N SER A 142 -17.81 4.57 23.68
CA SER A 142 -19.14 4.81 24.26
C SER A 142 -20.00 3.53 24.36
N ALA A 143 -19.85 2.62 23.40
CA ALA A 143 -20.61 1.36 23.40
C ALA A 143 -20.05 0.33 24.41
N GLU A 144 -18.81 0.47 24.85
CA GLU A 144 -18.20 -0.37 25.88
C GLU A 144 -18.60 0.09 27.29
N GLU A 145 -18.75 1.39 27.53
CA GLU A 145 -19.23 1.94 28.80
C GLU A 145 -20.70 1.58 29.11
N GLU A 146 -21.50 1.29 28.08
CA GLU A 146 -22.91 0.89 28.19
C GLU A 146 -23.11 -0.63 28.44
N ARG A 147 -22.04 -1.44 28.47
CA ARG A 147 -22.07 -2.90 28.68
C ARG A 147 -21.67 -3.31 30.09
#